data_AF-A0AAP0E158-F1
#
_entry.id   AF-A0AAP0E158-F1
#
_cell.length_a   1.000
_cell.length_b   1.000
_cell.length_c   1.000
_cell.angle_alpha   90.00
_cell.angle_beta   90.00
_cell.angle_gamma   90.00
#
_symmetry.space_group_name_H-M   'P 1'
#
loop_
_entity.id
_entity.type
_entity.pdbx_description
1 polymer ?
#
loop_
_entity_poly.entity_id
_entity_poly.type
_entity_poly.pdbx_seq_one_letter_code
_entity_poly.pdbx_strand_id
1 'polypeptide(L)' 'MTLIDPSIMNERYTWSNMRVSPIACRLDQFLYSSEWAMAFPGSRQPFGARLTSDHFPLVLETRVVPCGPSLFKFENV' A
#
# COMPACT_ATOMS: atom_id res chain seq x y z
N MET A 1 2.15 11.50 -19.65
CA MET A 1 1.61 10.77 -18.48
C MET A 1 2.76 10.03 -17.85
N THR A 2 3.33 10.55 -16.77
CA THR A 2 4.43 9.92 -16.05
C THR A 2 3.85 9.19 -14.85
N LEU A 3 4.16 7.91 -14.70
CA LEU A 3 3.77 7.12 -13.53
C LEU A 3 4.89 7.18 -12.49
N ILE A 4 4.50 7.29 -11.23
CA ILE A 4 5.40 7.36 -10.08
C ILE A 4 5.42 5.97 -9.45
N ASP A 5 6.62 5.40 -9.27
CA ASP A 5 6.85 4.21 -8.43
C ASP A 5 7.17 4.66 -7.00
N PRO A 6 6.28 4.46 -6.03
CA PRO A 6 6.50 4.84 -4.65
C PRO A 6 7.36 3.79 -3.95
N SER A 7 8.12 4.21 -2.93
CA SER A 7 8.87 3.26 -2.10
C SER A 7 7.92 2.35 -1.30
N ILE A 8 8.26 1.07 -1.23
CA ILE A 8 7.59 0.11 -0.36
C ILE A 8 8.12 0.31 1.07
N MET A 9 7.22 0.29 2.05
CA MET A 9 7.62 0.42 3.45
C MET A 9 8.06 -0.90 4.05
N ASN A 10 9.15 -0.83 4.80
CA ASN A 10 9.62 -1.83 5.76
C ASN A 10 10.06 -3.20 5.21
N GLU A 11 9.84 -3.56 3.95
CA GLU A 11 10.47 -4.74 3.35
C GLU A 11 10.95 -4.53 1.91
N ARG A 12 11.89 -5.39 1.49
CA ARG A 12 12.63 -5.27 0.23
C ARG A 12 12.08 -6.14 -0.91
N TYR A 13 11.08 -6.98 -0.64
CA TYR A 13 10.58 -7.96 -1.59
C TYR A 13 9.08 -8.20 -1.39
N THR A 14 8.39 -8.58 -2.46
CA THR A 14 6.95 -8.89 -2.44
C THR A 14 6.70 -10.38 -2.64
N TRP A 15 7.75 -11.12 -2.97
CA TRP A 15 7.72 -12.56 -3.20
C TRP A 15 8.95 -13.24 -2.60
N SER A 16 8.76 -14.44 -2.09
CA SER A 16 9.85 -15.33 -1.68
C SER A 16 9.51 -16.78 -1.98
N ASN A 17 10.50 -17.57 -2.40
CA ASN A 17 10.33 -19.00 -2.63
C ASN A 17 10.09 -19.86 -1.36
N MET A 18 9.99 -19.25 -0.17
CA MET A 18 9.64 -19.89 1.10
C MET A 18 10.57 -21.02 1.57
N ARG A 19 11.84 -21.01 1.12
CA ARG A 19 12.86 -21.97 1.55
C ARG A 19 13.64 -21.46 2.76
N VAL A 20 14.31 -22.37 3.48
CA VAL A 20 15.17 -22.05 4.65
C VAL A 20 16.26 -21.03 4.32
N SER A 21 16.83 -21.14 3.11
CA SER A 21 17.66 -20.09 2.50
C SER A 21 16.83 -19.44 1.39
N PRO A 22 16.04 -18.40 1.70
CA PRO A 22 15.06 -17.88 0.77
C PRO A 22 15.72 -17.09 -0.35
N ILE A 23 15.20 -17.26 -1.56
CA ILE A 23 15.35 -16.29 -2.64
C ILE A 23 14.13 -15.39 -2.58
N ALA A 24 14.35 -14.08 -2.71
CA ALA A 24 13.31 -13.08 -2.58
C ALA A 24 13.50 -11.95 -3.60
N CYS A 25 12.40 -11.45 -4.15
CA CYS A 25 12.42 -10.35 -5.12
C CYS A 25 11.14 -9.50 -5.04
N ARG A 26 11.23 -8.27 -5.57
CA ARG A 26 10.09 -7.36 -5.73
C ARG A 26 9.46 -7.61 -7.09
N LEU A 27 8.30 -8.26 -7.11
CA LEU A 27 7.53 -8.56 -8.33
C LEU A 27 6.26 -7.71 -8.45
N ASP A 28 5.77 -7.21 -7.32
CA ASP A 28 4.50 -6.47 -7.21
C ASP A 28 4.79 -4.99 -6.90
N GLN A 29 4.01 -4.08 -7.49
CA GLN A 29 4.12 -2.64 -7.23
C GLN A 29 2.83 -1.90 -7.61
N PHE A 30 2.44 -0.91 -6.82
CA PHE A 30 1.47 0.09 -7.28
C PHE A 30 2.20 1.24 -7.94
N LEU A 31 1.78 1.57 -9.15
CA LEU A 31 2.19 2.79 -9.85
C LEU A 31 1.00 3.74 -9.85
N TYR A 32 1.24 5.01 -9.54
CA TYR A 32 0.19 6.02 -9.58
C TYR A 32 0.61 7.25 -10.37
N SER A 33 -0.39 8.01 -10.84
CA SER A 33 -0.15 9.23 -11.60
C SER A 33 0.16 10.42 -10.68
N SER A 34 0.67 11.51 -11.26
CA SER A 34 0.89 12.76 -10.52
C SER A 34 -0.41 13.31 -9.92
N GLU A 35 -1.54 13.14 -10.60
CA GLU A 35 -2.86 13.56 -10.11
C GLU A 35 -3.25 12.81 -8.84
N TRP A 36 -2.97 11.50 -8.76
CA TRP A 36 -3.18 10.72 -7.55
C TRP A 36 -2.27 11.17 -6.41
N ALA A 37 -0.99 11.42 -6.70
CA ALA A 37 -0.03 11.89 -5.71
C ALA A 37 -0.45 13.23 -5.10
N MET A 38 -1.05 14.12 -5.90
CA MET A 38 -1.60 15.39 -5.42
C MET A 38 -2.88 15.21 -4.60
N ALA A 39 -3.77 14.30 -5.01
CA ALA A 39 -5.02 14.03 -4.30
C ALA A 39 -4.79 13.30 -2.95
N PHE A 40 -3.75 12.47 -2.87
CA PHE A 40 -3.44 11.64 -1.69
C PHE A 40 -1.94 11.76 -1.32
N PRO A 41 -1.49 12.94 -0.84
CA PRO A 41 -0.08 13.22 -0.56
C PRO A 41 0.53 12.36 0.56
N GLY A 42 -0.31 11.63 1.31
CA GLY A 42 0.09 10.69 2.36
C GLY A 42 -0.05 9.21 1.98
N SER A 43 -0.12 8.89 0.69
CA SER A 43 -0.22 7.50 0.22
C SER A 43 1.01 6.68 0.66
N ARG A 44 0.79 5.48 1.19
CA ARG A 44 1.86 4.56 1.63
C ARG A 44 1.59 3.17 1.07
N GLN A 45 2.66 2.38 0.91
CA GLN A 45 2.60 0.98 0.49
C GLN A 45 3.09 0.05 1.60
N PRO A 46 2.31 -0.17 2.67
CA PRO A 46 2.60 -1.22 3.64
C PRO A 46 2.31 -2.62 3.07
N PHE A 47 2.92 -3.62 3.70
CA PHE A 47 2.54 -5.01 3.48
C PHE A 47 1.33 -5.40 4.32
N GLY A 48 0.46 -6.21 3.72
CA GLY A 48 -0.63 -6.90 4.40
C GLY A 48 -0.16 -8.20 5.07
N ALA A 49 -1.02 -8.75 5.92
CA ALA A 49 -0.75 -10.02 6.58
C ALA A 49 -0.63 -11.16 5.55
N ARG A 50 0.38 -12.00 5.75
CA ARG A 50 0.70 -13.15 4.90
C ARG A 50 0.44 -14.45 5.65
N LEU A 51 -0.50 -15.26 5.15
CA LEU A 51 -0.90 -16.52 5.80
C LEU A 51 -0.33 -17.75 5.08
N THR A 52 -0.55 -17.87 3.77
CA THR A 52 -0.25 -19.11 3.03
C THR A 52 0.39 -18.92 1.66
N SER A 53 0.45 -17.68 1.15
CA SER A 53 1.01 -17.37 -0.17
C SER A 53 2.53 -17.21 -0.13
N ASP A 54 3.22 -17.48 -1.24
CA ASP A 54 4.62 -17.10 -1.48
C ASP A 54 4.79 -15.59 -1.74
N HIS A 55 3.67 -14.87 -1.98
CA HIS A 55 3.61 -13.42 -2.06
C HIS A 55 3.21 -12.74 -0.74
N PHE A 56 3.73 -11.54 -0.53
CA PHE A 56 3.26 -10.58 0.47
C PHE A 56 2.26 -9.62 -0.19
N PRO A 57 1.02 -9.51 0.32
CA PRO A 57 0.05 -8.56 -0.22
C PRO A 57 0.58 -7.13 -0.08
N LEU A 58 0.62 -6.36 -1.18
CA LEU A 58 0.81 -4.92 -1.10
C LEU A 58 -0.54 -4.24 -0.89
N VAL A 59 -0.56 -3.28 0.03
CA VAL A 59 -1.74 -2.46 0.30
C VAL A 59 -1.40 -1.03 -0.05
N LEU A 60 -2.26 -0.35 -0.81
CA LEU A 60 -2.16 1.09 -1.01
C LEU A 60 -3.01 1.78 0.06
N GLU A 61 -2.37 2.28 1.11
CA GLU A 61 -3.04 3.05 2.17
C GLU A 61 -3.06 4.52 1.76
N THR A 62 -4.24 5.04 1.40
CA THR A 62 -4.45 6.47 1.17
C THR A 62 -5.01 7.10 2.43
N ARG A 63 -4.21 7.96 3.08
CA ARG A 63 -4.73 8.81 4.15
C ARG A 63 -5.36 10.03 3.52
N VAL A 64 -6.69 10.08 3.49
CA VAL A 64 -7.39 11.37 3.38
C VAL A 64 -7.14 12.07 4.71
N VAL A 65 -6.28 13.09 4.70
CA VAL A 65 -6.19 14.00 5.86
C VAL A 65 -7.57 14.64 5.97
N PRO A 66 -8.36 14.38 7.03
CA PRO A 66 -9.66 15.02 7.15
C PRO A 66 -9.41 16.52 7.30
N CYS A 67 -9.79 17.31 6.30
CA CYS A 67 -9.92 18.75 6.46
C CYS A 67 -11.15 19.02 7.34
N GLY A 68 -11.00 18.87 8.65
CA GLY A 68 -12.02 19.23 9.64
C GLY A 68 -12.61 18.07 10.44
N PRO A 69 -13.44 18.39 11.44
CA PRO A 69 -14.02 17.39 12.34
C PRO A 69 -14.91 16.40 11.57
N SER A 70 -14.78 15.12 11.91
CA SER A 70 -15.70 14.07 11.45
C SER A 70 -17.12 14.45 11.83
N LEU A 71 -17.99 14.64 10.85
CA LEU A 71 -19.41 14.88 11.11
C LEU A 71 -20.01 13.60 11.66
N PHE A 72 -20.20 13.53 12.97
CA PHE A 72 -21.01 12.52 13.62
C PHE A 72 -22.42 12.57 13.00
N LYS A 73 -22.82 11.50 12.32
CA LYS A 73 -24.18 11.32 11.82
C LYS A 73 -24.81 10.18 12.61
N PHE A 74 -25.88 10.50 13.33
CA PHE A 74 -26.73 9.50 13.97
C PHE A 74 -27.84 9.13 13.00
N GLU A 75 -27.97 7.85 12.65
CA GLU A 75 -29.17 7.31 12.00
C GLU A 75 -30.14 6.89 13.10
N ASN A 76 -31.30 7.55 13.15
CA ASN A 76 -32.44 7.10 13.95
C ASN A 76 -33.09 5.94 13.20
N VAL A 77 -33.12 4.75 13.83
CA VAL A 77 -33.95 3.61 13.38
C VAL A 77 -35.25 3.63 14.16
#